data_AF-A0A8K0UNL2-F1
#
_entry.id   AF-A0A8K0UNL2-F1
#
_cell.length_a   1.000
_cell.length_b   1.000
_cell.length_c   1.000
_cell.angle_alpha   90.00
_cell.angle_beta   90.00
_cell.angle_gamma   90.00
#
_symmetry.space_group_name_H-M   'P 1'
#
loop_
_entity.id
_entity.type
_entity.pdbx_description
1 polymer ?
#
loop_
_entity_poly.entity_id
_entity_poly.type
_entity_poly.pdbx_seq_one_letter_code
_entity_poly.pdbx_strand_id
1 'polypeptide(L)'
;MALVVPRWLVNSHDPRHFAAVIHSLADRELKRASARKASIHRADESRTHRALHLPSTIGKDDNEVEHYSVAVAAHWDNLPSNRYSGVEPYDRTRVVVGCGDKVEPSGRYLNASWVRELYGGKWWIAQQAPLPGTIHAFLSVILQPVSHPPPDLHPRSSSAKFTDTSRIRTVVQLTKTYEGGTRKAHIYFPTEINESFVWEPEAGFIAPSYKVTLLSTKPIPEAHAVQSLVGIQPLSSNGNAPVGDLVTFNHFLFSDWPDHGVPDKEYRAGLLNFVKLVDEVNRDISTQPEASRAGLDPDPPIMVNCSAGVGRTGSFIALSSLLRDAGFLKPVASSIHDASAPLPQLKPSPLGPLPEKLKEDRVAHEVDSLREQRTSMVQRQDQVRLIYETLVMAYEVNSRSGS
;
A
#
# COMPACT_ATOMS: atom_id res chain seq x y z
N MET A 1 -16.17 -27.55 13.02
CA MET A 1 -15.78 -26.99 14.34
C MET A 1 -15.95 -25.49 14.24
N ALA A 2 -16.75 -24.87 15.10
CA ALA A 2 -16.88 -23.41 15.13
C ALA A 2 -15.52 -22.76 15.44
N LEU A 3 -15.14 -21.70 14.72
CA LEU A 3 -13.87 -21.00 14.91
C LEU A 3 -13.95 -20.11 16.16
N VAL A 4 -13.36 -20.57 17.26
CA VAL A 4 -13.33 -19.82 18.53
C VAL A 4 -12.41 -18.60 18.41
N VAL A 5 -12.86 -17.45 18.91
CA VAL A 5 -12.04 -16.23 19.00
C VAL A 5 -10.77 -16.53 19.81
N PRO A 6 -9.55 -16.35 19.24
CA PRO A 6 -8.30 -16.67 19.94
C PRO A 6 -8.12 -15.86 21.22
N ARG A 7 -7.48 -16.46 22.23
CA ARG A 7 -7.27 -15.81 23.54
C ARG A 7 -6.51 -14.47 23.43
N TRP A 8 -5.49 -14.40 22.59
CA TRP A 8 -4.73 -13.16 22.36
C TRP A 8 -5.62 -12.03 21.83
N LEU A 9 -6.63 -12.37 21.01
CA LEU A 9 -7.58 -11.42 20.45
C LEU A 9 -8.62 -11.01 21.50
N VAL A 10 -9.08 -11.94 22.34
CA VAL A 10 -9.96 -11.61 23.48
C VAL A 10 -9.29 -10.61 24.44
N ASN A 11 -7.97 -10.73 24.64
CA ASN A 11 -7.20 -9.81 25.48
C ASN A 11 -7.23 -8.36 24.99
N SER A 12 -7.57 -8.10 23.71
CA SER A 12 -7.67 -6.73 23.19
C SER A 12 -8.80 -5.92 23.84
N HIS A 13 -9.75 -6.57 24.51
CA HIS A 13 -10.79 -5.91 25.29
C HIS A 13 -10.30 -5.42 26.66
N ASP A 14 -9.14 -5.89 27.17
CA ASP A 14 -8.55 -5.34 28.39
C ASP A 14 -7.98 -3.93 28.10
N PRO A 15 -8.51 -2.86 28.75
CA PRO A 15 -8.02 -1.51 28.53
C PRO A 15 -6.52 -1.33 28.81
N ARG A 16 -5.95 -2.09 29.76
CA ARG A 16 -4.52 -2.02 30.10
C ARG A 16 -3.66 -2.65 29.00
N HIS A 17 -4.13 -3.76 28.44
CA HIS A 17 -3.47 -4.41 27.31
C HIS A 17 -3.50 -3.51 26.07
N PHE A 18 -4.67 -2.97 25.73
CA PHE A 18 -4.81 -2.04 24.62
C PHE A 18 -3.94 -0.78 24.81
N ALA A 19 -3.91 -0.19 26.01
CA ALA A 19 -3.02 0.93 26.31
C ALA A 19 -1.54 0.58 26.14
N ALA A 20 -1.13 -0.64 26.54
CA ALA A 20 0.23 -1.11 26.34
C ALA A 20 0.59 -1.22 24.85
N VAL A 21 -0.32 -1.72 24.00
CA VAL A 21 -0.14 -1.77 22.55
C VAL A 21 0.04 -0.37 21.97
N ILE A 22 -0.86 0.56 22.29
CA ILE A 22 -0.81 1.93 21.77
C ILE A 22 0.48 2.64 22.20
N HIS A 23 0.89 2.51 23.46
CA HIS A 23 2.13 3.10 23.97
C HIS A 23 3.36 2.52 23.27
N SER A 24 3.46 1.20 23.15
CA SER A 24 4.61 0.57 22.49
C SER A 24 4.73 0.94 21.01
N LEU A 25 3.61 1.00 20.29
CA LEU A 25 3.61 1.43 18.89
C LEU A 25 3.96 2.92 18.74
N ALA A 26 3.49 3.78 19.64
CA ALA A 26 3.79 5.22 19.64
C ALA A 26 5.27 5.50 19.94
N ASP A 27 5.83 4.88 20.98
CA ASP A 27 7.25 5.02 21.35
C ASP A 27 8.18 4.64 20.19
N ARG A 28 7.88 3.51 19.54
CA ARG A 28 8.67 3.04 18.40
C ARG A 28 8.54 3.99 17.21
N GLU A 29 7.34 4.52 16.94
CA GLU A 29 7.17 5.51 15.87
C GLU A 29 7.91 6.82 16.15
N LEU A 30 8.02 7.25 17.41
CA LEU A 30 8.85 8.39 17.79
C LEU A 30 10.34 8.15 17.49
N LYS A 31 10.85 6.94 17.75
CA LYS A 31 12.22 6.56 17.39
C LYS A 31 12.44 6.58 15.88
N ARG A 32 11.53 5.98 15.11
CA ARG A 32 11.56 6.02 13.63
C ARG A 32 11.54 7.46 13.12
N ALA A 33 10.64 8.30 13.63
CA ALA A 33 10.53 9.70 13.25
C ALA A 33 11.81 10.48 13.55
N SER A 34 12.46 10.20 14.68
CA SER A 34 13.74 10.81 15.02
C SER A 34 14.87 10.39 14.07
N ALA A 35 14.91 9.11 13.66
CA ALA A 35 15.88 8.61 12.70
C ALA A 35 15.64 9.19 11.29
N ARG A 36 14.38 9.25 10.83
CA ARG A 36 13.98 9.93 9.59
C ARG A 36 14.44 11.39 9.56
N LYS A 37 14.18 12.13 10.64
CA LYS A 37 14.60 13.53 10.73
C LYS A 37 16.13 13.67 10.63
N ALA A 38 16.87 12.78 11.28
CA ALA A 38 18.32 12.76 11.18
C ALA A 38 18.80 12.45 9.75
N SER A 39 18.13 11.54 9.03
CA SER A 39 18.48 11.20 7.64
C SER A 39 18.34 12.41 6.71
N ILE A 40 17.27 13.19 6.87
CA ILE A 40 17.02 14.42 6.09
C ILE A 40 18.17 15.41 6.30
N HIS A 41 18.52 15.69 7.56
CA HIS A 41 19.59 16.64 7.86
C HIS A 41 20.97 16.16 7.39
N ARG A 42 21.24 14.84 7.40
CA ARG A 42 22.51 14.28 6.90
C ARG A 42 22.62 14.33 5.39
N ALA A 43 21.52 14.14 4.67
CA ALA A 43 21.48 14.13 3.22
C ALA A 43 21.42 15.53 2.57
N ASP A 44 21.11 16.57 3.35
CA ASP A 44 21.06 17.95 2.84
C ASP A 44 22.39 18.37 2.22
N GLU A 45 22.37 18.96 1.02
CA GLU A 45 23.57 19.33 0.25
C GLU A 45 24.37 20.47 0.90
N SER A 46 23.71 21.34 1.66
CA SER A 46 24.32 22.51 2.29
C SER A 46 25.16 22.14 3.51
N ARG A 47 26.47 22.38 3.43
CA ARG A 47 27.40 22.19 4.55
C ARG A 47 27.00 23.00 5.79
N THR A 48 26.48 24.22 5.59
CA THR A 48 26.05 25.09 6.68
C THR A 48 24.79 24.53 7.36
N HIS A 49 23.82 24.02 6.59
CA HIS A 49 22.65 23.34 7.14
C HIS A 49 23.04 22.10 7.96
N ARG A 50 23.92 21.25 7.41
CA ARG A 50 24.42 20.07 8.13
C ARG A 50 25.10 20.44 9.46
N ALA A 51 25.90 21.50 9.47
CA ALA A 51 26.55 21.99 10.70
C ALA A 51 25.55 22.53 11.73
N LEU A 52 24.53 23.29 11.30
CA LEU A 52 23.48 23.82 12.18
C LEU A 52 22.62 22.71 12.82
N HIS A 53 22.38 21.63 12.08
CA HIS A 53 21.56 20.50 12.54
C HIS A 53 22.35 19.36 13.20
N LEU A 54 23.65 19.54 13.41
CA LEU A 54 24.53 18.55 14.04
C LEU A 54 24.01 18.07 15.42
N PRO A 55 23.46 18.92 16.32
CA PRO A 55 22.88 18.44 17.59
C PRO A 55 21.71 17.46 17.43
N SER A 56 20.99 17.52 16.31
CA SER A 56 19.86 16.62 16.02
C SER A 56 20.28 15.28 15.41
N THR A 57 21.55 15.14 15.02
CA THR A 57 22.10 13.97 14.34
C THR A 57 23.25 13.30 15.10
N ILE A 58 23.91 14.01 16.01
CA ILE A 58 24.95 13.48 16.92
C ILE A 58 24.37 12.37 17.81
N GLY A 59 25.13 11.29 17.95
CA GLY A 59 24.80 10.17 18.83
C GLY A 59 23.65 9.29 18.34
N LYS A 60 23.14 9.52 17.12
CA LYS A 60 22.19 8.62 16.45
C LYS A 60 22.94 7.43 15.86
N ASP A 61 22.38 6.24 16.04
CA ASP A 61 22.89 5.02 15.42
C ASP A 61 22.78 5.16 13.89
N ASP A 62 23.92 5.04 13.21
CA ASP A 62 23.99 5.18 11.76
C ASP A 62 23.19 4.10 11.04
N ASN A 63 23.14 2.89 11.59
CA ASN A 63 22.34 1.80 11.02
C ASN A 63 20.84 2.12 11.10
N GLU A 64 20.37 2.69 12.22
CA GLU A 64 18.97 3.10 12.34
C GLU A 64 18.64 4.26 11.38
N VAL A 65 19.53 5.24 11.26
CA VAL A 65 19.32 6.40 10.38
C VAL A 65 19.29 6.00 8.91
N GLU A 66 20.19 5.10 8.48
CA GLU A 66 20.16 4.54 7.13
C GLU A 66 18.90 3.69 6.90
N HIS A 67 18.58 2.80 7.84
CA HIS A 67 17.44 1.91 7.74
C HIS A 67 16.10 2.66 7.63
N TYR A 68 15.96 3.78 8.34
CA TYR A 68 14.78 4.64 8.31
C TYR A 68 14.94 5.87 7.41
N SER A 69 15.90 5.89 6.50
CA SER A 69 16.13 7.06 5.66
C SER A 69 14.93 7.38 4.76
N VAL A 70 14.64 8.67 4.63
CA VAL A 70 13.63 9.26 3.71
C VAL A 70 14.26 10.36 2.83
N ALA A 71 15.57 10.31 2.64
CA ALA A 71 16.35 11.36 2.00
C ALA A 71 15.90 11.64 0.55
N VAL A 72 15.55 10.59 -0.21
CA VAL A 72 15.10 10.75 -1.61
C VAL A 72 13.80 11.55 -1.66
N ALA A 73 12.85 11.19 -0.80
CA ALA A 73 11.55 11.85 -0.74
C ALA A 73 11.61 13.27 -0.20
N ALA A 74 12.57 13.55 0.69
CA ALA A 74 12.82 14.88 1.26
C ALA A 74 13.67 15.79 0.37
N HIS A 75 14.25 15.26 -0.72
CA HIS A 75 15.01 16.05 -1.68
C HIS A 75 14.13 17.13 -2.30
N TRP A 76 14.69 18.33 -2.52
CA TRP A 76 13.95 19.51 -2.95
C TRP A 76 13.20 19.31 -4.28
N ASP A 77 13.77 18.53 -5.21
CA ASP A 77 13.12 18.13 -6.47
C ASP A 77 11.85 17.30 -6.26
N ASN A 78 11.78 16.51 -5.19
CA ASN A 78 10.70 15.56 -4.94
C ASN A 78 9.63 16.12 -3.98
N LEU A 79 9.92 17.20 -3.25
CA LEU A 79 8.98 17.83 -2.31
C LEU A 79 7.61 18.14 -2.95
N PRO A 80 7.51 18.69 -4.18
CA PRO A 80 6.21 18.97 -4.81
C PRO A 80 5.39 17.71 -5.11
N SER A 81 6.04 16.55 -5.17
CA SER A 81 5.41 15.25 -5.43
C SER A 81 4.84 14.60 -4.16
N ASN A 82 5.07 15.20 -2.99
CA ASN A 82 4.51 14.75 -1.71
C ASN A 82 3.22 15.52 -1.38
N ARG A 83 2.11 14.80 -1.19
CA ARG A 83 0.83 15.41 -0.79
C ARG A 83 0.91 16.03 0.60
N TYR A 84 1.69 15.41 1.50
CA TYR A 84 1.87 15.85 2.86
C TYR A 84 3.35 15.75 3.26
N SER A 85 3.86 16.79 3.88
CA SER A 85 5.15 16.74 4.58
C SER A 85 5.05 15.83 5.81
N GLY A 86 6.12 15.09 6.10
CA GLY A 86 6.18 14.14 7.20
C GLY A 86 5.56 12.77 6.88
N VAL A 87 5.14 12.54 5.62
CA VAL A 87 4.61 11.26 5.13
C VAL A 87 5.41 10.78 3.92
N GLU A 88 6.73 10.76 4.07
CA GLU A 88 7.66 10.28 3.07
C GLU A 88 7.76 8.73 3.09
N PRO A 89 7.94 8.06 1.94
CA PRO A 89 8.32 6.65 1.90
C PRO A 89 9.78 6.47 2.36
N TYR A 90 10.09 5.34 2.98
CA TYR A 90 11.48 4.99 3.25
C TYR A 90 12.23 4.72 1.95
N ASP A 91 13.48 5.16 1.87
CA ASP A 91 14.31 5.04 0.67
C ASP A 91 14.45 3.58 0.23
N ARG A 92 14.61 2.66 1.18
CA ARG A 92 14.78 1.22 0.92
C ARG A 92 13.52 0.52 0.39
N THR A 93 12.33 1.01 0.71
CA THR A 93 11.06 0.37 0.32
C THR A 93 10.29 1.16 -0.72
N ARG A 94 10.78 2.34 -1.14
CA ARG A 94 10.08 3.17 -2.11
C ARG A 94 9.86 2.43 -3.44
N VAL A 95 8.75 2.72 -4.08
CA VAL A 95 8.55 2.30 -5.47
C VAL A 95 9.36 3.21 -6.38
N VAL A 96 10.13 2.59 -7.28
CA VAL A 96 10.88 3.27 -8.33
C VAL A 96 10.13 3.06 -9.63
N VAL A 97 9.67 4.14 -10.27
CA VAL A 97 8.90 4.04 -11.52
C VAL A 97 9.87 4.08 -12.69
N GLY A 98 9.86 3.03 -13.53
CA GLY A 98 10.77 2.93 -14.68
C GLY A 98 10.48 3.97 -15.76
N CYS A 99 11.54 4.49 -16.36
CA CYS A 99 11.53 5.01 -17.73
C CYS A 99 12.32 3.99 -18.57
N GLY A 100 11.90 3.72 -19.81
CA GLY A 100 12.57 2.74 -20.67
C GLY A 100 14.10 2.86 -20.68
N ASP A 101 14.75 1.70 -20.74
CA ASP A 101 16.17 1.47 -21.08
C ASP A 101 17.29 2.03 -20.19
N LYS A 102 17.04 2.51 -18.97
CA LYS A 102 18.14 2.81 -18.02
C LYS A 102 17.96 2.15 -16.65
N VAL A 103 18.89 1.23 -16.35
CA VAL A 103 19.06 0.56 -15.06
C VAL A 103 19.75 1.51 -14.07
N GLU A 104 19.12 1.68 -12.89
CA GLU A 104 19.54 2.21 -11.58
C GLU A 104 20.72 3.23 -11.46
N PRO A 105 20.61 4.22 -10.54
CA PRO A 105 19.58 4.34 -9.49
C PRO A 105 18.47 5.38 -9.77
N SER A 106 18.45 5.99 -10.96
CA SER A 106 17.58 7.13 -11.27
C SER A 106 16.28 6.73 -11.99
N GLY A 107 15.35 6.07 -11.28
CA GLY A 107 13.95 5.99 -11.72
C GLY A 107 13.12 7.17 -11.21
N ARG A 108 11.91 7.33 -11.75
CA ARG A 108 10.97 8.39 -11.34
C ARG A 108 10.52 8.22 -9.90
N TYR A 109 10.46 9.33 -9.18
CA TYR A 109 9.95 9.38 -7.82
C TYR A 109 8.43 9.24 -7.80
N LEU A 110 7.94 8.42 -6.88
CA LEU A 110 6.53 8.35 -6.49
C LEU A 110 6.48 8.14 -4.98
N ASN A 111 5.61 8.87 -4.28
CA ASN A 111 5.38 8.63 -2.85
C ASN A 111 4.56 7.34 -2.64
N ALA A 112 5.28 6.23 -2.71
CA ALA A 112 4.75 4.87 -2.64
C ALA A 112 5.80 3.95 -2.03
N SER A 113 5.36 2.91 -1.33
CA SER A 113 6.23 1.90 -0.72
C SER A 113 5.74 0.49 -1.04
N TRP A 114 6.68 -0.40 -1.35
CA TRP A 114 6.49 -1.83 -1.26
C TRP A 114 6.27 -2.22 0.19
N VAL A 115 5.19 -2.96 0.44
CA VAL A 115 4.80 -3.43 1.77
C VAL A 115 4.36 -4.89 1.65
N ARG A 116 4.87 -5.75 2.52
CA ARG A 116 4.41 -7.13 2.67
C ARG A 116 3.70 -7.31 4.01
N GLU A 117 2.56 -7.98 3.96
CA GLU A 117 1.84 -8.47 5.15
C GLU A 117 2.78 -9.33 6.02
N LEU A 118 2.77 -9.15 7.34
CA LEU A 118 3.62 -9.96 8.23
C LEU A 118 3.09 -11.39 8.32
N TYR A 119 1.78 -11.55 8.57
CA TYR A 119 1.17 -12.86 8.75
C TYR A 119 0.56 -13.43 7.46
N GLY A 120 -0.10 -12.58 6.65
CA GLY A 120 -0.72 -13.02 5.39
C GLY A 120 0.28 -13.20 4.24
N GLY A 121 1.43 -12.53 4.28
CA GLY A 121 2.50 -12.66 3.28
C GLY A 121 2.27 -12.00 1.92
N LYS A 122 1.12 -11.38 1.66
CA LYS A 122 0.84 -10.73 0.35
C LYS A 122 1.65 -9.44 0.20
N TRP A 123 2.11 -9.17 -1.02
CA TRP A 123 2.72 -7.88 -1.39
C TRP A 123 1.68 -6.83 -1.79
N TRP A 124 2.00 -5.58 -1.45
CA TRP A 124 1.19 -4.39 -1.69
C TRP A 124 2.09 -3.23 -2.14
N ILE A 125 1.47 -2.27 -2.82
CA ILE A 125 2.03 -0.93 -3.01
C ILE A 125 1.16 0.05 -2.23
N ALA A 126 1.65 0.51 -1.08
CA ALA A 126 0.99 1.50 -0.25
C ALA A 126 1.47 2.91 -0.63
N GLN A 127 0.55 3.80 -1.00
CA GLN A 127 0.89 5.11 -1.56
C GLN A 127 -0.11 6.20 -1.20
N GLN A 128 0.28 7.46 -1.36
CA GLN A 128 -0.64 8.60 -1.27
C GLN A 128 -1.66 8.59 -2.42
N ALA A 129 -2.77 9.33 -2.30
CA ALA A 129 -3.60 9.61 -3.46
C ALA A 129 -2.83 10.47 -4.47
N PRO A 130 -2.77 10.10 -5.77
CA PRO A 130 -2.00 10.81 -6.78
C PRO A 130 -2.29 12.32 -6.82
N LEU A 131 -1.25 13.11 -7.08
CA LEU A 131 -1.34 14.54 -7.37
C LEU A 131 -1.33 14.74 -8.88
N PRO A 132 -1.82 15.87 -9.42
CA PRO A 132 -1.78 16.14 -10.87
C PRO A 132 -0.40 15.90 -11.48
N GLY A 133 0.66 16.37 -10.83
CA GLY A 133 2.05 16.18 -11.25
C GLY A 133 2.63 14.79 -10.97
N THR A 134 1.85 13.82 -10.49
CA THR A 134 2.31 12.43 -10.25
C THR A 134 1.34 11.38 -10.81
N ILE A 135 0.27 11.79 -11.50
CA ILE A 135 -0.73 10.86 -12.06
C ILE A 135 -0.09 9.99 -13.14
N HIS A 136 0.74 10.57 -14.00
CA HIS A 136 1.40 9.79 -15.05
C HIS A 136 2.33 8.73 -14.45
N ALA A 137 3.19 9.07 -13.48
CA ALA A 137 4.02 8.08 -12.79
C ALA A 137 3.18 6.99 -12.10
N PHE A 138 2.06 7.35 -11.46
CA PHE A 138 1.11 6.39 -10.89
C PHE A 138 0.55 5.42 -11.94
N LEU A 139 0.12 5.94 -13.10
CA LEU A 139 -0.40 5.12 -14.20
C LEU A 139 0.70 4.25 -14.82
N SER A 140 1.94 4.73 -14.88
CA SER A 140 3.07 3.94 -15.36
C SER A 140 3.31 2.69 -14.50
N VAL A 141 3.10 2.75 -13.16
CA VAL A 141 3.21 1.55 -12.29
C VAL A 141 2.17 0.50 -12.65
N ILE A 142 0.97 0.92 -13.05
CA ILE A 142 -0.11 0.02 -13.47
C ILE A 142 0.17 -0.54 -14.86
N LEU A 143 0.62 0.34 -15.76
CA LEU A 143 0.82 0.00 -17.16
C LEU A 143 2.06 -0.84 -17.39
N GLN A 144 3.13 -0.68 -16.60
CA GLN A 144 4.35 -1.46 -16.75
C GLN A 144 4.17 -2.89 -16.20
N PRO A 145 4.89 -3.89 -16.73
CA PRO A 145 4.88 -5.21 -16.13
C PRO A 145 5.32 -5.07 -14.68
N VAL A 146 4.71 -5.82 -13.75
CA VAL A 146 4.94 -5.67 -12.31
C VAL A 146 6.43 -5.63 -12.06
N SER A 147 6.91 -4.45 -11.67
CA SER A 147 8.21 -4.31 -11.04
C SER A 147 8.12 -5.13 -9.77
N HIS A 148 8.74 -6.29 -9.70
CA HIS A 148 8.84 -7.03 -8.44
C HIS A 148 9.43 -6.10 -7.36
N PRO A 149 9.15 -6.33 -6.06
CA PRO A 149 9.87 -5.64 -5.00
C PRO A 149 11.38 -5.70 -5.28
N PRO A 150 12.14 -4.62 -5.01
CA PRO A 150 13.59 -4.60 -5.20
C PRO A 150 14.26 -5.87 -4.65
N PRO A 151 15.28 -6.43 -5.33
CA PRO A 151 15.97 -7.66 -4.89
C PRO A 151 16.43 -7.61 -3.43
N ASP A 152 16.81 -6.43 -2.94
CA ASP A 152 17.26 -6.23 -1.56
C ASP A 152 16.14 -6.32 -0.52
N LEU A 153 14.90 -6.08 -0.93
CA LEU A 153 13.69 -6.30 -0.11
C LEU A 153 13.21 -7.74 -0.19
N HIS A 154 13.34 -8.34 -1.37
CA HIS A 154 12.91 -9.71 -1.60
C HIS A 154 13.87 -10.43 -2.56
N PRO A 155 14.75 -11.29 -2.04
CA PRO A 155 15.65 -12.09 -2.86
C PRO A 155 14.84 -12.87 -3.90
N ARG A 156 15.25 -12.75 -5.16
CA ARG A 156 14.55 -13.40 -6.27
C ARG A 156 14.83 -14.90 -6.23
N SER A 157 13.78 -15.72 -6.24
CA SER A 157 13.95 -17.17 -6.42
C SER A 157 14.38 -17.47 -7.85
N SER A 158 15.28 -18.43 -8.03
CA SER A 158 15.65 -18.95 -9.37
C SER A 158 14.49 -19.68 -10.06
N SER A 159 13.47 -20.11 -9.30
CA SER A 159 12.24 -20.74 -9.80
C SER A 159 11.13 -19.75 -10.16
N ALA A 160 11.28 -18.46 -9.86
CA ALA A 160 10.26 -17.46 -10.16
C ALA A 160 10.13 -17.27 -11.67
N LYS A 161 8.94 -17.53 -12.22
CA LYS A 161 8.64 -17.29 -13.63
C LYS A 161 8.30 -15.81 -13.81
N PHE A 162 9.28 -15.04 -14.26
CA PHE A 162 9.05 -13.67 -14.69
C PHE A 162 8.21 -13.68 -15.95
N THR A 163 7.09 -12.97 -15.92
CA THR A 163 6.37 -12.69 -17.15
C THR A 163 6.34 -11.19 -17.35
N ASP A 164 6.87 -10.75 -18.48
CA ASP A 164 6.82 -9.36 -18.92
C ASP A 164 5.38 -8.90 -19.23
N THR A 165 4.38 -9.71 -18.87
CA THR A 165 2.95 -9.49 -19.13
C THR A 165 2.15 -9.28 -17.85
N SER A 166 2.61 -9.73 -16.68
CA SER A 166 1.91 -9.50 -15.41
C SER A 166 1.93 -8.03 -15.04
N ARG A 167 0.80 -7.45 -14.62
CA ARG A 167 0.67 -6.03 -14.25
C ARG A 167 -0.09 -5.88 -12.93
N ILE A 168 -0.04 -4.69 -12.34
CA ILE A 168 -1.00 -4.35 -11.29
C ILE A 168 -2.39 -4.34 -11.92
N ARG A 169 -3.32 -5.09 -11.33
CA ARG A 169 -4.71 -5.19 -11.84
C ARG A 169 -5.74 -4.51 -10.96
N THR A 170 -5.36 -4.13 -9.74
CA THR A 170 -6.30 -3.61 -8.75
C THR A 170 -5.71 -2.40 -8.03
N VAL A 171 -6.47 -1.31 -8.01
CA VAL A 171 -6.24 -0.12 -7.22
C VAL A 171 -7.38 0.04 -6.21
N VAL A 172 -7.05 0.21 -4.94
CA VAL A 172 -8.00 0.47 -3.85
C VAL A 172 -7.82 1.90 -3.35
N GLN A 173 -8.87 2.70 -3.41
CA GLN A 173 -8.93 4.05 -2.85
C GLN A 173 -9.89 4.08 -1.67
N LEU A 174 -9.36 4.45 -0.50
CA LEU A 174 -10.09 4.46 0.78
C LEU A 174 -10.52 5.88 1.20
N THR A 175 -10.62 6.81 0.25
CA THR A 175 -10.96 8.22 0.52
C THR A 175 -11.74 8.81 -0.63
N LYS A 176 -12.67 9.74 -0.33
CA LYS A 176 -13.33 10.55 -1.35
C LYS A 176 -12.38 11.65 -1.84
N THR A 177 -12.70 12.26 -2.98
CA THR A 177 -11.95 13.42 -3.51
C THR A 177 -11.89 14.56 -2.48
N TYR A 178 -12.99 14.79 -1.77
CA TYR A 178 -13.13 15.79 -0.73
C TYR A 178 -13.72 15.18 0.54
N GLU A 179 -13.16 15.55 1.68
CA GLU A 179 -13.67 15.19 3.00
C GLU A 179 -13.47 16.40 3.93
N GLY A 180 -14.50 16.79 4.68
CA GLY A 180 -14.43 17.96 5.58
C GLY A 180 -14.00 19.26 4.88
N GLY A 181 -14.37 19.45 3.61
CA GLY A 181 -13.96 20.60 2.78
C GLY A 181 -12.52 20.56 2.28
N THR A 182 -11.73 19.55 2.68
CA THR A 182 -10.32 19.40 2.27
C THR A 182 -10.20 18.41 1.13
N ARG A 183 -9.41 18.73 0.10
CA ARG A 183 -9.11 17.79 -0.99
C ARG A 183 -8.18 16.68 -0.50
N LYS A 184 -8.61 15.43 -0.60
CA LYS A 184 -7.87 14.24 -0.18
C LYS A 184 -7.31 13.44 -1.36
N ALA A 185 -8.01 13.44 -2.49
CA ALA A 185 -7.57 12.77 -3.71
C ALA A 185 -7.82 13.64 -4.96
N HIS A 186 -7.14 13.34 -6.06
CA HIS A 186 -7.44 13.88 -7.38
C HIS A 186 -8.02 12.79 -8.26
N ILE A 187 -8.87 13.18 -9.19
CA ILE A 187 -9.44 12.29 -10.20
C ILE A 187 -8.36 12.04 -11.27
N TYR A 188 -8.13 10.77 -11.61
CA TYR A 188 -7.13 10.35 -12.61
C TYR A 188 -7.73 9.54 -13.77
N PHE A 189 -9.05 9.33 -13.75
CA PHE A 189 -9.84 8.77 -14.86
C PHE A 189 -11.21 9.46 -14.92
N PRO A 190 -11.88 9.51 -16.08
CA PRO A 190 -13.17 10.18 -16.24
C PRO A 190 -14.28 9.61 -15.35
N THR A 191 -15.32 10.42 -15.07
CA THR A 191 -16.49 9.97 -14.29
C THR A 191 -17.57 9.33 -15.16
N GLU A 192 -17.62 9.68 -16.45
CA GLU A 192 -18.60 9.16 -17.39
C GLU A 192 -18.03 7.99 -18.20
N ILE A 193 -18.86 6.97 -18.44
CA ILE A 193 -18.47 5.78 -19.17
C ILE A 193 -18.14 6.15 -20.63
N ASN A 194 -17.08 5.56 -21.17
CA ASN A 194 -16.49 5.80 -22.49
C ASN A 194 -15.82 7.17 -22.70
N GLU A 195 -15.85 8.07 -21.72
CA GLU A 195 -15.02 9.27 -21.76
C GLU A 195 -13.54 8.92 -21.55
N SER A 196 -12.65 9.81 -21.99
CA SER A 196 -11.21 9.64 -21.87
C SER A 196 -10.50 10.90 -21.38
N PHE A 197 -9.52 10.73 -20.51
CA PHE A 197 -8.49 11.74 -20.22
C PHE A 197 -7.19 11.38 -20.93
N VAL A 198 -6.38 12.41 -21.20
CA VAL A 198 -4.99 12.24 -21.65
C VAL A 198 -4.08 12.82 -20.58
N TRP A 199 -3.16 12.00 -20.08
CA TRP A 199 -2.15 12.40 -19.11
C TRP A 199 -0.78 12.42 -19.78
N GLU A 200 -0.19 13.61 -19.83
CA GLU A 200 1.17 13.83 -20.29
C GLU A 200 2.19 13.45 -19.22
N PRO A 201 3.41 13.03 -19.60
CA PRO A 201 4.48 12.78 -18.63
C PRO A 201 4.86 14.06 -17.88
N GLU A 202 5.40 13.87 -16.67
CA GLU A 202 5.94 14.96 -15.89
C GLU A 202 7.08 15.67 -16.65
N ALA A 203 7.24 16.99 -16.43
CA ALA A 203 8.28 17.77 -17.09
C ALA A 203 9.67 17.15 -16.88
N GLY A 204 10.43 17.01 -17.97
CA GLY A 204 11.77 16.41 -17.95
C GLY A 204 11.82 14.89 -18.12
N PHE A 205 10.67 14.20 -18.17
CA PHE A 205 10.61 12.77 -18.43
C PHE A 205 10.17 12.45 -19.86
N ILE A 206 10.93 11.57 -20.51
CA ILE A 206 10.62 11.08 -21.85
C ILE A 206 9.79 9.79 -21.71
N ALA A 207 8.48 9.90 -21.86
CA ALA A 207 7.54 8.79 -21.90
C ALA A 207 6.34 9.15 -22.80
N PRO A 208 5.62 8.18 -23.37
CA PRO A 208 4.40 8.46 -24.13
C PRO A 208 3.28 8.91 -23.20
N SER A 209 2.43 9.83 -23.67
CA SER A 209 1.20 10.21 -22.98
C SER A 209 0.25 9.02 -22.88
N TYR A 210 -0.58 9.01 -21.84
CA TYR A 210 -1.54 7.92 -21.61
C TYR A 210 -2.98 8.39 -21.81
N LYS A 211 -3.70 7.69 -22.68
CA LYS A 211 -5.16 7.77 -22.76
C LYS A 211 -5.77 6.86 -21.71
N VAL A 212 -6.58 7.43 -20.82
CA VAL A 212 -7.26 6.72 -19.73
C VAL A 212 -8.76 6.82 -19.92
N THR A 213 -9.43 5.68 -20.06
CA THR A 213 -10.86 5.58 -20.40
C THR A 213 -11.61 4.85 -19.29
N LEU A 214 -12.75 5.39 -18.84
CA LEU A 214 -13.65 4.65 -17.96
C LEU A 214 -14.49 3.68 -18.79
N LEU A 215 -14.39 2.38 -18.54
CA LEU A 215 -15.06 1.35 -19.34
C LEU A 215 -16.37 0.88 -18.72
N SER A 216 -16.43 0.79 -17.39
CA SER A 216 -17.67 0.48 -16.68
C SER A 216 -17.57 0.90 -15.21
N THR A 217 -18.73 1.03 -14.57
CA THR A 217 -18.84 1.27 -13.13
C THR A 217 -19.97 0.42 -12.55
N LYS A 218 -19.76 -0.13 -11.35
CA LYS A 218 -20.70 -1.01 -10.65
C LYS A 218 -20.71 -0.64 -9.15
N PRO A 219 -21.83 -0.13 -8.61
CA PRO A 219 -22.04 -0.02 -7.18
C PRO A 219 -22.16 -1.41 -6.53
N ILE A 220 -21.60 -1.57 -5.34
CA ILE A 220 -21.60 -2.81 -4.56
C ILE A 220 -22.01 -2.45 -3.12
N PRO A 221 -23.32 -2.30 -2.85
CA PRO A 221 -23.84 -1.78 -1.58
C PRO A 221 -23.38 -2.57 -0.36
N GLU A 222 -23.34 -3.89 -0.44
CA GLU A 222 -22.95 -4.81 0.64
C GLU A 222 -21.48 -4.64 1.08
N ALA A 223 -20.65 -4.03 0.24
CA ALA A 223 -19.26 -3.71 0.51
C ALA A 223 -19.02 -2.20 0.63
N HIS A 224 -20.08 -1.38 0.58
CA HIS A 224 -19.99 0.10 0.58
C HIS A 224 -18.97 0.63 -0.44
N ALA A 225 -18.97 -0.01 -1.61
CA ALA A 225 -17.93 0.17 -2.61
C ALA A 225 -18.51 0.49 -3.98
N VAL A 226 -17.70 1.14 -4.79
CA VAL A 226 -17.89 1.26 -6.23
C VAL A 226 -16.69 0.63 -6.92
N GLN A 227 -16.96 -0.31 -7.83
CA GLN A 227 -15.96 -0.90 -8.71
C GLN A 227 -16.03 -0.23 -10.08
N SER A 228 -14.89 0.27 -10.57
CA SER A 228 -14.76 0.82 -11.90
C SER A 228 -13.72 0.03 -12.69
N LEU A 229 -14.04 -0.35 -13.93
CA LEU A 229 -13.06 -0.91 -14.86
C LEU A 229 -12.49 0.23 -15.69
N VAL A 230 -11.17 0.42 -15.63
CA VAL A 230 -10.48 1.53 -16.28
C VAL A 230 -9.45 0.99 -17.28
N GLY A 231 -9.46 1.53 -18.48
CA GLY A 231 -8.53 1.20 -19.55
C GLY A 231 -7.44 2.25 -19.73
N ILE A 232 -6.20 1.82 -19.96
CA ILE A 232 -5.02 2.67 -20.21
C ILE A 232 -4.37 2.24 -21.53
N GLN A 233 -4.06 3.19 -22.41
CA GLN A 233 -3.23 2.98 -23.61
C GLN A 233 -2.21 4.11 -23.81
N PRO A 234 -0.94 3.77 -24.14
CA PRO A 234 0.01 4.75 -24.68
C PRO A 234 -0.50 5.42 -25.95
N LEU A 235 -0.12 6.68 -26.15
CA LEU A 235 -0.33 7.40 -27.38
C LEU A 235 0.97 7.50 -28.19
N SER A 236 0.85 7.39 -29.52
CA SER A 236 1.95 7.65 -30.44
C SER A 236 2.37 9.12 -30.38
N SER A 237 3.69 9.36 -30.35
CA SER A 237 4.28 10.70 -30.46
C SER A 237 3.94 11.40 -31.78
N ASN A 238 3.69 10.63 -32.84
CA ASN A 238 3.28 11.15 -34.14
C ASN A 238 1.78 10.93 -34.33
N GLY A 239 0.96 11.84 -33.78
CA GLY A 239 -0.48 11.91 -34.08
C GLY A 239 -1.43 11.49 -32.96
N ASN A 240 -0.96 11.24 -31.74
CA ASN A 240 -1.77 10.95 -30.56
C ASN A 240 -2.77 9.79 -30.72
N ALA A 241 -2.49 8.87 -31.66
CA ALA A 241 -3.27 7.64 -31.84
C ALA A 241 -2.90 6.62 -30.74
N PRO A 242 -3.87 5.89 -30.16
CA PRO A 242 -3.58 4.80 -29.22
C PRO A 242 -2.68 3.73 -29.86
N VAL A 243 -1.67 3.26 -29.11
CA VAL A 243 -0.72 2.23 -29.53
C VAL A 243 -0.72 1.09 -28.53
N GLY A 244 -0.59 -0.14 -29.03
CA GLY A 244 -0.56 -1.36 -28.22
C GLY A 244 -1.92 -1.76 -27.68
N ASP A 245 -1.92 -2.87 -26.94
CA ASP A 245 -3.14 -3.43 -26.37
C ASP A 245 -3.70 -2.55 -25.23
N LEU A 246 -5.02 -2.53 -25.12
CA LEU A 246 -5.71 -1.88 -24.01
C LEU A 246 -5.42 -2.65 -22.71
N VAL A 247 -4.69 -2.01 -21.80
CA VAL A 247 -4.45 -2.55 -20.46
C VAL A 247 -5.59 -2.09 -19.55
N THR A 248 -6.20 -3.02 -18.81
CA THR A 248 -7.28 -2.70 -17.88
C THR A 248 -6.91 -2.96 -16.44
N PHE A 249 -7.45 -2.16 -15.53
CA PHE A 249 -7.36 -2.39 -14.10
C PHE A 249 -8.71 -2.09 -13.42
N ASN A 250 -8.96 -2.77 -12.30
CA ASN A 250 -10.06 -2.51 -11.40
C ASN A 250 -9.69 -1.38 -10.45
N HIS A 251 -10.54 -0.36 -10.37
CA HIS A 251 -10.49 0.66 -9.34
C HIS A 251 -11.63 0.46 -8.35
N PHE A 252 -11.31 0.30 -7.08
CA PHE A 252 -12.29 0.25 -6.00
C PHE A 252 -12.26 1.53 -5.18
N LEU A 253 -13.42 2.18 -5.03
CA LEU A 253 -13.62 3.25 -4.05
C LEU A 253 -14.47 2.72 -2.90
N PHE A 254 -13.92 2.72 -1.68
CA PHE A 254 -14.72 2.50 -0.47
C PHE A 254 -15.23 3.85 0.06
N SER A 255 -16.55 4.07 0.02
CA SER A 255 -17.14 5.40 0.22
C SER A 255 -17.39 5.75 1.68
N ASP A 256 -17.47 4.76 2.58
CA ASP A 256 -18.03 4.96 3.92
C ASP A 256 -16.98 4.86 5.04
N TRP A 257 -15.75 5.30 4.74
CA TRP A 257 -14.72 5.55 5.76
C TRP A 257 -14.66 7.04 6.12
N PRO A 258 -15.03 7.45 7.34
CA PRO A 258 -15.04 8.86 7.73
C PRO A 258 -13.62 9.45 7.79
N ASP A 259 -13.50 10.75 7.53
CA ASP A 259 -12.23 11.49 7.59
C ASP A 259 -11.62 11.45 9.00
N HIS A 260 -12.45 11.72 10.00
CA HIS A 260 -12.13 11.59 11.41
C HIS A 260 -12.85 10.38 11.99
N GLY A 261 -12.13 9.27 12.11
CA GLY A 261 -12.59 8.12 12.85
C GLY A 261 -12.35 6.81 12.11
N VAL A 262 -13.27 5.90 12.35
CA VAL A 262 -13.36 4.58 11.72
C VAL A 262 -14.82 4.34 11.35
N PRO A 263 -15.11 3.41 10.41
CA PRO A 263 -16.49 3.07 10.11
C PRO A 263 -17.25 2.66 11.39
N ASP A 264 -18.47 3.15 11.54
CA ASP A 264 -19.35 2.77 12.65
C ASP A 264 -19.56 1.25 12.67
N LYS A 265 -19.96 0.71 13.82
CA LYS A 265 -20.14 -0.75 14.01
C LYS A 265 -20.98 -1.38 12.91
N GLU A 266 -22.01 -0.67 12.46
CA GLU A 266 -22.95 -1.08 11.43
C GLU A 266 -22.29 -1.25 10.05
N TYR A 267 -21.23 -0.48 9.77
CA TYR A 267 -20.52 -0.49 8.47
C TYR A 267 -19.30 -1.42 8.44
N ARG A 268 -18.96 -2.07 9.56
CA ARG A 268 -17.80 -2.99 9.62
C ARG A 268 -18.01 -4.28 8.85
N ALA A 269 -19.25 -4.76 8.79
CA ALA A 269 -19.59 -5.87 7.90
C ALA A 269 -19.31 -5.50 6.44
N GLY A 270 -19.61 -4.26 6.06
CA GLY A 270 -19.25 -3.65 4.79
C GLY A 270 -17.75 -3.68 4.51
N LEU A 271 -16.93 -3.24 5.47
CA LEU A 271 -15.48 -3.29 5.36
C LEU A 271 -14.96 -4.73 5.21
N LEU A 272 -15.49 -5.69 5.97
CA LEU A 272 -15.12 -7.09 5.85
C LEU A 272 -15.48 -7.67 4.47
N ASN A 273 -16.67 -7.37 3.96
CA ASN A 273 -17.10 -7.74 2.60
C ASN A 273 -16.21 -7.09 1.55
N PHE A 274 -15.82 -5.84 1.76
CA PHE A 274 -14.93 -5.11 0.86
C PHE A 274 -13.54 -5.74 0.76
N VAL A 275 -12.94 -6.14 1.88
CA VAL A 275 -11.64 -6.84 1.87
C VAL A 275 -11.74 -8.15 1.08
N LYS A 276 -12.80 -8.95 1.30
CA LYS A 276 -13.03 -10.21 0.58
C LYS A 276 -13.20 -10.00 -0.92
N LEU A 277 -14.03 -9.02 -1.29
CA LEU A 277 -14.28 -8.64 -2.68
C LEU A 277 -13.00 -8.23 -3.41
N VAL A 278 -12.17 -7.38 -2.79
CA VAL A 278 -10.90 -6.94 -3.36
C VAL A 278 -9.94 -8.12 -3.57
N ASP A 279 -9.85 -9.03 -2.59
CA ASP A 279 -8.99 -10.23 -2.67
C ASP A 279 -9.44 -11.19 -3.79
N GLU A 280 -10.75 -11.35 -3.96
CA GLU A 280 -11.36 -12.18 -5.00
C GLU A 280 -11.16 -11.58 -6.40
N VAL A 281 -11.50 -10.31 -6.59
CA VAL A 281 -11.39 -9.65 -7.89
C VAL A 281 -9.95 -9.51 -8.35
N ASN A 282 -8.98 -9.30 -7.44
CA ASN A 282 -7.58 -9.26 -7.82
C ASN A 282 -7.07 -10.59 -8.40
N ARG A 283 -7.65 -11.70 -7.94
CA ARG A 283 -7.36 -13.06 -8.42
C ARG A 283 -8.13 -13.44 -9.68
N ASP A 284 -9.18 -12.70 -10.03
CA ASP A 284 -9.97 -12.99 -11.21
C ASP A 284 -9.25 -12.54 -12.49
N ILE A 285 -8.79 -13.52 -13.26
CA ILE A 285 -8.16 -13.32 -14.57
C ILE A 285 -9.15 -13.45 -15.74
N SER A 286 -10.44 -13.67 -15.47
CA SER A 286 -11.48 -13.83 -16.50
C SER A 286 -11.66 -12.56 -17.35
N THR A 287 -11.32 -11.40 -16.80
CA THR A 287 -11.34 -10.11 -17.50
C THR A 287 -10.11 -9.88 -18.39
N GLN A 288 -9.07 -10.71 -18.26
CA GLN A 288 -7.85 -10.62 -19.06
C GLN A 288 -7.99 -11.40 -20.37
N PRO A 289 -7.33 -10.99 -21.47
CA PRO A 289 -7.36 -11.71 -22.74
C PRO A 289 -6.91 -13.17 -22.58
N GLU A 290 -7.66 -14.12 -23.14
CA GLU A 290 -7.41 -15.55 -22.97
C GLU A 290 -5.97 -15.95 -23.32
N ALA A 291 -5.43 -15.39 -24.42
CA ALA A 291 -4.09 -15.65 -24.89
C ALA A 291 -2.97 -15.23 -23.92
N SER A 292 -3.22 -14.27 -23.01
CA SER A 292 -2.21 -13.79 -22.05
C SER A 292 -2.33 -14.44 -20.66
N ARG A 293 -3.48 -15.06 -20.33
CA ARG A 293 -3.81 -15.57 -18.99
C ARG A 293 -2.79 -16.55 -18.43
N ALA A 294 -2.28 -17.49 -19.25
CA ALA A 294 -1.41 -18.57 -18.79
C ALA A 294 -0.08 -18.08 -18.18
N GLY A 295 0.34 -16.86 -18.53
CA GLY A 295 1.55 -16.23 -17.99
C GLY A 295 1.29 -15.19 -16.90
N LEU A 296 0.05 -14.89 -16.53
CA LEU A 296 -0.19 -13.84 -15.53
C LEU A 296 0.06 -14.36 -14.11
N ASP A 297 0.63 -13.51 -13.27
CA ASP A 297 0.59 -13.69 -11.82
C ASP A 297 -0.90 -13.81 -11.43
N PRO A 298 -1.34 -14.93 -10.85
CA PRO A 298 -2.74 -15.10 -10.46
C PRO A 298 -3.11 -14.25 -9.24
N ASP A 299 -2.14 -13.67 -8.53
CA ASP A 299 -2.39 -12.86 -7.33
C ASP A 299 -1.36 -11.71 -7.18
N PRO A 300 -1.30 -10.76 -8.14
CA PRO A 300 -0.31 -9.71 -8.15
C PRO A 300 -0.50 -8.75 -6.97
N PRO A 301 0.50 -7.91 -6.69
CA PRO A 301 0.37 -6.85 -5.70
C PRO A 301 -0.82 -5.93 -6.01
N ILE A 302 -1.44 -5.42 -4.94
CA ILE A 302 -2.53 -4.45 -5.03
C ILE A 302 -1.97 -3.07 -4.67
N MET A 303 -2.30 -2.07 -5.47
CA MET A 303 -2.03 -0.67 -5.13
C MET A 303 -3.14 -0.16 -4.23
N VAL A 304 -2.80 0.40 -3.08
CA VAL A 304 -3.78 0.91 -2.11
C VAL A 304 -3.40 2.30 -1.61
N ASN A 305 -4.39 3.20 -1.60
CA ASN A 305 -4.23 4.55 -1.12
C ASN A 305 -5.41 4.99 -0.23
N CYS A 306 -5.16 6.03 0.54
CA CYS A 306 -6.18 6.91 1.09
C CYS A 306 -5.78 8.32 0.68
N SER A 307 -5.78 9.32 1.58
CA SER A 307 -5.15 10.60 1.26
C SER A 307 -3.63 10.50 1.27
N ALA A 308 -3.04 10.23 2.44
CA ALA A 308 -1.59 10.17 2.64
C ALA A 308 -0.99 8.76 2.43
N GLY A 309 -1.85 7.74 2.35
CA GLY A 309 -1.41 6.36 2.15
C GLY A 309 -0.92 5.64 3.40
N VAL A 310 -1.36 6.04 4.61
CA VAL A 310 -0.82 5.50 5.88
C VAL A 310 -1.87 4.98 6.84
N GLY A 311 -2.84 5.81 7.26
CA GLY A 311 -3.84 5.45 8.27
C GLY A 311 -4.82 4.37 7.81
N ARG A 312 -5.80 4.76 6.97
CA ARG A 312 -6.79 3.85 6.38
C ARG A 312 -6.12 2.75 5.56
N THR A 313 -5.10 3.11 4.77
CA THR A 313 -4.28 2.19 3.98
C THR A 313 -3.65 1.09 4.84
N GLY A 314 -2.94 1.45 5.91
CA GLY A 314 -2.36 0.45 6.81
C GLY A 314 -3.40 -0.39 7.52
N SER A 315 -4.56 0.19 7.85
CA SER A 315 -5.65 -0.54 8.51
C SER A 315 -6.23 -1.60 7.59
N PHE A 316 -6.42 -1.26 6.31
CA PHE A 316 -6.89 -2.18 5.28
C PHE A 316 -5.91 -3.32 5.02
N ILE A 317 -4.60 -3.01 4.88
CA ILE A 317 -3.57 -4.05 4.70
C ILE A 317 -3.46 -4.95 5.94
N ALA A 318 -3.42 -4.38 7.15
CA ALA A 318 -3.34 -5.16 8.39
C ALA A 318 -4.55 -6.10 8.54
N LEU A 319 -5.74 -5.61 8.24
CA LEU A 319 -6.96 -6.42 8.26
C LEU A 319 -6.90 -7.54 7.21
N SER A 320 -6.46 -7.25 5.98
CA SER A 320 -6.24 -8.27 4.95
C SER A 320 -5.27 -9.36 5.43
N SER A 321 -4.11 -8.97 5.97
CA SER A 321 -3.10 -9.89 6.51
C SER A 321 -3.70 -10.84 7.55
N LEU A 322 -4.35 -10.28 8.56
CA LEU A 322 -4.86 -11.04 9.70
C LEU A 322 -6.07 -11.90 9.34
N LEU A 323 -6.91 -11.46 8.39
CA LEU A 323 -7.99 -12.28 7.86
C LEU A 323 -7.44 -13.47 7.06
N ARG A 324 -6.35 -13.27 6.30
CA ARG A 324 -5.69 -14.35 5.56
C ARG A 324 -5.03 -15.37 6.50
N ASP A 325 -4.32 -14.89 7.50
CA ASP A 325 -3.71 -15.69 8.55
C ASP A 325 -4.75 -16.49 9.36
N ALA A 326 -5.90 -15.90 9.64
CA ALA A 326 -7.03 -16.58 10.27
C ALA A 326 -7.80 -17.56 9.35
N GLY A 327 -7.44 -17.65 8.06
CA GLY A 327 -8.11 -18.52 7.08
C GLY A 327 -9.42 -17.99 6.52
N PHE A 328 -9.74 -16.70 6.74
CA PHE A 328 -10.91 -16.03 6.16
C PHE A 328 -10.68 -15.48 4.75
N LEU A 329 -9.42 -15.40 4.30
CA LEU A 329 -9.03 -15.14 2.91
C LEU A 329 -8.17 -16.30 2.38
N LYS A 330 -8.12 -16.46 1.06
CA LYS A 330 -7.31 -17.50 0.42
C LYS A 330 -5.81 -17.28 0.70
N PRO A 331 -4.98 -18.32 0.84
CA PRO A 331 -3.53 -18.14 0.92
C PRO A 331 -2.96 -17.39 -0.30
N VAL A 332 -1.81 -16.75 -0.14
CA VAL A 332 -1.11 -16.05 -1.23
C VAL A 332 -0.82 -17.03 -2.36
N ALA A 333 -1.13 -16.62 -3.59
CA ALA A 333 -0.86 -17.40 -4.80
C ALA A 333 0.12 -16.70 -5.75
N SER A 334 0.73 -15.59 -5.29
CA SER A 334 1.55 -14.73 -6.15
C SER A 334 2.77 -15.47 -6.69
N SER A 335 3.08 -15.24 -7.97
CA SER A 335 4.31 -15.74 -8.60
C SER A 335 5.59 -15.03 -8.16
N ILE A 336 5.49 -13.96 -7.34
CA ILE A 336 6.64 -13.30 -6.71
C ILE A 336 7.39 -14.27 -5.78
N HIS A 337 6.66 -15.21 -5.17
CA HIS A 337 7.21 -16.24 -4.31
C HIS A 337 7.12 -17.60 -5.01
N ASP A 338 8.08 -18.49 -4.71
CA ASP A 338 7.92 -19.89 -5.08
C ASP A 338 6.79 -20.48 -4.22
N ALA A 339 5.70 -20.91 -4.87
CA ALA A 339 4.53 -21.46 -4.20
C ALA A 339 4.83 -22.71 -3.37
N SER A 340 5.96 -23.39 -3.63
CA SER A 340 6.42 -24.57 -2.89
C SER A 340 7.35 -24.25 -1.71
N ALA A 341 7.86 -23.01 -1.61
CA ALA A 341 8.79 -22.60 -0.58
C ALA A 341 8.11 -21.85 0.56
N PRO A 342 8.63 -21.92 1.81
CA PRO A 342 8.19 -21.04 2.89
C PRO A 342 8.38 -19.57 2.50
N LEU A 343 7.44 -18.71 2.89
CA LEU A 343 7.58 -17.27 2.72
C LEU A 343 8.87 -16.80 3.40
N PRO A 344 9.74 -16.03 2.71
CA PRO A 344 10.94 -15.48 3.33
C PRO A 344 10.57 -14.66 4.56
N GLN A 345 11.41 -14.67 5.60
CA GLN A 345 11.17 -13.82 6.77
C GLN A 345 11.47 -12.35 6.44
N LEU A 346 10.66 -11.43 6.97
CA LEU A 346 10.98 -10.00 6.91
C LEU A 346 12.23 -9.71 7.74
N LYS A 347 13.05 -8.76 7.29
CA LYS A 347 14.21 -8.29 8.06
C LYS A 347 13.74 -7.81 9.44
N PRO A 348 14.38 -8.24 10.54
CA PRO A 348 14.05 -7.76 11.87
C PRO A 348 14.20 -6.23 11.98
N SER A 349 13.36 -5.61 12.81
CA SER A 349 13.48 -4.18 13.11
C SER A 349 14.79 -3.89 13.87
N PRO A 350 15.53 -2.82 13.52
CA PRO A 350 16.68 -2.39 14.30
C PRO A 350 16.29 -1.93 15.71
N LEU A 351 15.01 -1.63 15.97
CA LEU A 351 14.52 -1.26 17.30
C LEU A 351 14.29 -2.49 18.23
N GLY A 352 14.66 -3.69 17.77
CA GLY A 352 14.40 -4.94 18.46
C GLY A 352 12.92 -5.35 18.45
N PRO A 353 12.58 -6.48 19.12
CA PRO A 353 11.22 -6.98 19.17
C PRO A 353 10.29 -6.08 20.00
N LEU A 354 8.98 -6.29 19.86
CA LEU A 354 8.00 -5.72 20.78
C LEU A 354 8.21 -6.27 22.21
N PRO A 355 7.77 -5.55 23.25
CA PRO A 355 7.88 -6.01 24.64
C PRO A 355 7.24 -7.38 24.85
N GLU A 356 7.80 -8.20 25.74
CA GLU A 356 7.36 -9.59 26.01
C GLU A 356 5.85 -9.73 26.28
N LYS A 357 5.25 -8.74 26.95
CA LYS A 357 3.80 -8.67 27.22
C LYS A 357 2.92 -8.61 25.96
N LEU A 358 3.49 -8.24 24.81
CA LEU A 358 2.81 -8.12 23.51
C LEU A 358 3.18 -9.26 22.54
N LYS A 359 3.98 -10.25 22.96
CA LYS A 359 4.53 -11.29 22.06
C LYS A 359 3.48 -12.12 21.30
N GLU A 360 2.28 -12.24 21.88
CA GLU A 360 1.18 -13.01 21.28
C GLU A 360 0.22 -12.11 20.48
N ASP A 361 0.40 -10.78 20.55
CA ASP A 361 -0.52 -9.82 19.96
C ASP A 361 -0.24 -9.61 18.48
N ARG A 362 -0.92 -10.38 17.64
CA ARG A 362 -0.71 -10.34 16.19
C ARG A 362 -1.08 -8.99 15.58
N VAL A 363 -2.02 -8.23 16.15
CA VAL A 363 -2.34 -6.89 15.63
C VAL A 363 -1.19 -5.93 15.91
N ALA A 364 -0.62 -5.94 17.13
CA ALA A 364 0.53 -5.12 17.46
C ALA A 364 1.73 -5.43 16.56
N HIS A 365 2.02 -6.72 16.35
CA HIS A 365 3.11 -7.18 15.48
C HIS A 365 2.91 -6.80 14.01
N GLU A 366 1.70 -6.99 13.46
CA GLU A 366 1.38 -6.60 12.09
C GLU A 366 1.52 -5.09 11.90
N VAL A 367 0.95 -4.28 12.79
CA VAL A 367 1.04 -2.82 12.70
C VAL A 367 2.50 -2.34 12.81
N ASP A 368 3.27 -2.90 13.74
CA ASP A 368 4.69 -2.56 13.87
C ASP A 368 5.46 -2.91 12.59
N SER A 369 5.23 -4.09 12.03
CA SER A 369 5.86 -4.54 10.78
C SER A 369 5.47 -3.71 9.55
N LEU A 370 4.22 -3.24 9.46
CA LEU A 370 3.82 -2.30 8.42
C LEU A 370 4.52 -0.95 8.58
N ARG A 371 4.69 -0.48 9.83
CA ARG A 371 5.44 0.76 10.14
C ARG A 371 6.94 0.65 9.89
N GLU A 372 7.50 -0.56 9.94
CA GLU A 372 8.85 -0.80 9.42
C GLU A 372 8.87 -0.57 7.90
N GLN A 373 7.82 -0.86 7.14
CA GLN A 373 7.90 -0.81 5.68
C GLN A 373 7.43 0.51 5.06
N ARG A 374 6.48 1.19 5.71
CA ARG A 374 5.99 2.52 5.34
C ARG A 374 5.68 3.34 6.58
N THR A 375 6.01 4.62 6.56
CA THR A 375 5.89 5.52 7.71
C THR A 375 4.46 5.60 8.24
N SER A 376 4.29 5.68 9.57
CA SER A 376 3.01 5.98 10.23
C SER A 376 1.80 5.10 9.87
N MET A 377 2.00 3.88 9.36
CA MET A 377 0.91 2.95 9.02
C MET A 377 0.01 2.70 10.24
N VAL A 378 -1.31 2.69 10.03
CA VAL A 378 -2.32 2.66 11.11
C VAL A 378 -2.07 3.79 12.11
N GLN A 379 -2.27 5.02 11.65
CA GLN A 379 -1.80 6.25 12.28
C GLN A 379 -2.47 6.55 13.63
N ARG A 380 -3.72 6.14 13.83
CA ARG A 380 -4.52 6.52 14.99
C ARG A 380 -4.93 5.31 15.85
N GLN A 381 -5.14 5.53 17.14
CA GLN A 381 -5.52 4.48 18.08
C GLN A 381 -6.89 3.84 17.78
N ASP A 382 -7.84 4.62 17.26
CA ASP A 382 -9.15 4.13 16.84
C ASP A 382 -9.04 3.19 15.62
N GLN A 383 -8.07 3.42 14.74
CA GLN A 383 -7.75 2.51 13.64
C GLN A 383 -7.18 1.17 14.14
N VAL A 384 -6.32 1.19 15.15
CA VAL A 384 -5.84 -0.06 15.80
C VAL A 384 -7.02 -0.81 16.41
N ARG A 385 -7.92 -0.11 17.12
CA ARG A 385 -9.13 -0.70 17.69
C ARG A 385 -10.05 -1.29 16.62
N LEU A 386 -10.22 -0.61 15.49
CA LEU A 386 -11.02 -1.11 14.37
C LEU A 386 -10.51 -2.47 13.87
N ILE A 387 -9.20 -2.66 13.79
CA ILE A 387 -8.62 -3.94 13.33
C ILE A 387 -9.02 -5.07 14.29
N TYR A 388 -8.84 -4.88 15.61
CA TYR A 388 -9.28 -5.86 16.61
C TYR A 388 -10.77 -6.18 16.49
N GLU A 389 -11.61 -5.14 16.50
CA GLU A 389 -13.06 -5.30 16.51
C GLU A 389 -13.59 -5.95 15.23
N THR A 390 -12.98 -5.65 14.08
CA THR A 390 -13.36 -6.26 12.80
C THR A 390 -12.90 -7.71 12.71
N LEU A 391 -11.73 -8.04 13.28
CA LEU A 391 -11.24 -9.41 13.34
C LEU A 391 -12.12 -10.27 14.27
N VAL A 392 -12.49 -9.76 15.44
CA VAL A 392 -13.46 -10.43 16.34
C VAL A 392 -14.77 -10.71 15.61
N MET A 393 -15.32 -9.71 14.92
CA MET A 393 -16.53 -9.86 14.10
C MET A 393 -16.39 -10.98 13.07
N ALA A 394 -15.24 -11.09 12.39
CA ALA A 394 -15.02 -12.15 11.41
C ALA A 394 -15.08 -13.56 12.03
N TYR A 395 -14.52 -13.76 13.23
CA TYR A 395 -14.62 -15.03 13.96
C TYR A 395 -16.06 -15.33 14.39
N GLU A 396 -16.80 -14.32 14.87
CA GLU A 396 -18.18 -14.47 15.32
C GLU A 396 -19.14 -14.82 14.17
N VAL A 397 -19.01 -14.14 13.02
CA VAL A 397 -19.83 -14.41 11.83
C VAL A 397 -19.60 -15.83 11.31
N ASN A 398 -18.35 -16.28 11.24
CA ASN A 398 -18.03 -17.64 10.75
C ASN A 398 -18.37 -18.74 11.76
N SER A 399 -18.46 -18.42 13.05
CA SER A 399 -18.95 -19.37 14.06
C SER A 399 -20.45 -19.66 13.91
N ARG A 400 -21.23 -18.67 13.46
CA ARG A 400 -22.69 -18.78 13.27
C ARG A 400 -23.10 -19.42 11.93
N SER A 401 -22.26 -19.34 10.91
CA SER A 401 -22.52 -19.98 9.61
C SER A 401 -22.15 -21.48 9.57
N GLY A 402 -21.44 -21.97 10.59
CA GLY A 402 -21.07 -23.38 10.77
C GLY A 402 -21.95 -24.17 11.74
N SER A 403 -23.02 -23.54 12.26
CA SER A 403 -24.11 -24.16 13.04
C SER A 403 -25.36 -24.20 12.18
#